data_AF-A0A3L5TSH3-F1
#
_entry.id   AF-A0A3L5TSH3-F1
#
_cell.length_a   1.000
_cell.length_b   1.000
_cell.length_c   1.000
_cell.angle_alpha   90.00
_cell.angle_beta   90.00
_cell.angle_gamma   90.00
#
_symmetry.space_group_name_H-M   'P 1'
#
loop_
_entity.id
_entity.type
_entity.pdbx_description
1 polymer ?
#
loop_
_entity_poly.entity_id
_entity_poly.type
_entity_poly.pdbx_seq_one_letter_code
_entity_poly.pdbx_strand_id
1 'polypeptide(L)'
;LLISTFDPVPFSTDTVQIVPDVGKQILSNSRKDSEMLWLENPGNYYTPWRPTVIAHGPDIFVIGAVLNTTEGPRDCLIAAQFFTSSLTIYWVDTKIANWTDASKIKSRVIDNSIGNVFDVTVTDLNNDGKPDLLVTNNGEIGSLYAYEVPTDFRSGDFKRHSIATGFKPGKSGTGKGAPGAAMPPSILLSGDDDGKAYYLE
;
A
#
# COMPACT_ATOMS: atom_id res chain seq x y z
N LEU A 1 -13.06 8.18 20.77
CA LEU A 1 -12.12 7.10 21.10
C LEU A 1 -12.34 5.98 20.09
N LEU A 2 -11.59 5.99 18.99
CA LEU A 2 -11.58 4.90 18.04
C LEU A 2 -10.30 4.11 18.31
N ILE A 3 -10.45 2.96 18.98
CA ILE A 3 -9.41 1.95 19.07
C ILE A 3 -9.83 0.90 18.05
N SER A 4 -9.08 0.72 16.98
CA SER A 4 -9.22 -0.46 16.12
C SER A 4 -7.88 -1.15 15.93
N THR A 5 -7.93 -2.43 16.26
CA THR A 5 -6.95 -3.48 16.01
C THR A 5 -7.49 -4.27 14.81
N PHE A 6 -6.77 -4.27 13.68
CA PHE A 6 -7.22 -4.87 12.41
C PHE A 6 -8.31 -4.10 11.65
N ASP A 7 -8.24 -4.25 10.33
CA ASP A 7 -9.02 -3.59 9.29
C ASP A 7 -10.54 -3.65 9.56
N PRO A 8 -11.29 -2.54 9.45
CA PRO A 8 -12.73 -2.50 9.69
C PRO A 8 -13.57 -3.05 8.51
N VAL A 9 -12.96 -3.76 7.55
CA VAL A 9 -13.69 -4.32 6.40
C VAL A 9 -14.65 -5.40 6.91
N PRO A 10 -15.98 -5.22 6.77
CA PRO A 10 -16.91 -6.24 7.23
C PRO A 10 -16.69 -7.54 6.45
N PHE A 11 -16.87 -8.70 7.10
CA PHE A 11 -16.82 -10.04 6.49
C PHE A 11 -17.87 -10.28 5.40
N SER A 12 -18.47 -9.23 4.83
CA SER A 12 -19.50 -9.24 3.79
C SER A 12 -19.03 -8.71 2.44
N THR A 13 -17.77 -8.29 2.30
CA THR A 13 -17.20 -7.79 1.04
C THR A 13 -15.96 -8.57 0.62
N ASP A 14 -15.65 -8.56 -0.67
CA ASP A 14 -14.38 -9.07 -1.20
C ASP A 14 -13.19 -8.32 -0.58
N THR A 15 -12.01 -8.94 -0.58
CA THR A 15 -10.79 -8.32 -0.03
C THR A 15 -9.58 -8.60 -0.92
N VAL A 16 -8.55 -7.77 -0.80
CA VAL A 16 -7.27 -7.96 -1.47
C VAL A 16 -6.22 -8.24 -0.41
N GLN A 17 -5.42 -9.27 -0.64
CA GLN A 17 -4.32 -9.62 0.25
C GLN A 17 -3.06 -9.88 -0.54
N ILE A 18 -1.92 -9.47 0.02
CA ILE A 18 -0.62 -9.94 -0.45
C ILE A 18 -0.25 -11.16 0.37
N VAL A 19 0.14 -12.24 -0.30
CA VAL A 19 0.55 -13.50 0.33
C VAL A 19 1.94 -13.91 -0.14
N PRO A 20 2.79 -14.47 0.74
CA PRO A 20 3.95 -15.24 0.32
C PRO A 20 3.52 -16.42 -0.54
N ASP A 21 4.28 -16.78 -1.58
CA ASP A 21 3.98 -17.86 -2.56
C ASP A 21 3.21 -19.04 -1.95
N VAL A 22 1.95 -19.19 -2.37
CA VAL A 22 1.05 -20.25 -1.90
C VAL A 22 1.18 -21.47 -2.80
N GLY A 23 2.23 -22.27 -2.56
CA GLY A 23 2.23 -23.68 -2.95
C GLY A 23 2.95 -24.06 -4.24
N LYS A 24 4.21 -23.63 -4.42
CA LYS A 24 5.14 -24.16 -5.44
C LYS A 24 4.61 -24.06 -6.89
N GLN A 25 3.71 -23.12 -7.19
CA GLN A 25 3.42 -22.76 -8.58
C GLN A 25 4.48 -21.81 -9.15
N ILE A 26 5.33 -21.23 -8.30
CA ILE A 26 6.55 -20.56 -8.72
C ILE A 26 7.73 -21.50 -8.40
N LEU A 27 8.37 -22.07 -9.44
CA LEU A 27 9.65 -22.77 -9.31
C LEU A 27 10.78 -21.76 -9.11
N SER A 28 10.76 -21.01 -8.01
CA SER A 28 11.73 -19.96 -7.76
C SER A 28 12.21 -19.98 -6.31
N ASN A 29 13.52 -20.15 -6.14
CA ASN A 29 14.21 -20.13 -4.84
C ASN A 29 14.43 -18.70 -4.32
N SER A 30 13.63 -17.72 -4.73
CA SER A 30 13.86 -16.30 -4.45
C SER A 30 12.87 -15.77 -3.41
N ARG A 31 13.36 -15.00 -2.42
CA ARG A 31 12.52 -14.26 -1.46
C ARG A 31 11.72 -13.10 -2.11
N LYS A 32 11.59 -13.09 -3.44
CA LYS A 32 10.96 -12.02 -4.24
C LYS A 32 9.66 -12.46 -4.90
N ASP A 33 9.19 -13.67 -4.60
CA ASP A 33 8.01 -14.25 -5.21
C ASP A 33 6.83 -14.15 -4.22
N SER A 34 6.02 -13.12 -4.44
CA SER A 34 4.77 -12.87 -3.72
C SER A 34 3.64 -12.65 -4.71
N GLU A 35 2.42 -12.92 -4.26
CA GLU A 35 1.22 -12.75 -5.07
C GLU A 35 0.26 -11.80 -4.37
N MET A 36 -0.33 -10.90 -5.15
CA MET A 36 -1.48 -10.12 -4.75
C MET A 36 -2.73 -10.86 -5.21
N LEU A 37 -3.58 -11.23 -4.26
CA LEU A 37 -4.79 -12.01 -4.48
C LEU A 37 -6.02 -11.13 -4.29
N TRP A 38 -6.97 -11.26 -5.21
CA TRP A 38 -8.36 -10.91 -4.98
C TRP A 38 -9.07 -12.12 -4.35
N LEU A 39 -9.62 -11.94 -3.16
CA LEU A 39 -10.36 -12.97 -2.43
C LEU A 39 -11.85 -12.65 -2.51
N GLU A 40 -12.60 -13.48 -3.22
CA GLU A 40 -14.04 -13.32 -3.36
C GLU A 40 -14.78 -13.91 -2.16
N ASN A 41 -15.64 -13.09 -1.57
CA ASN A 41 -16.41 -13.44 -0.41
C ASN A 41 -17.58 -14.35 -0.80
N PRO A 42 -17.67 -15.56 -0.23
CA PRO A 42 -18.74 -16.49 -0.59
C PRO A 42 -20.08 -16.18 0.09
N GLY A 43 -20.17 -15.11 0.87
CA GLY A 43 -21.37 -14.68 1.58
C GLY A 43 -21.78 -15.59 2.74
N ASN A 44 -20.91 -16.50 3.17
CA ASN A 44 -21.17 -17.44 4.27
C ASN A 44 -19.88 -17.95 4.92
N TYR A 45 -20.00 -18.57 6.10
CA TYR A 45 -18.86 -19.03 6.91
C TYR A 45 -18.29 -20.41 6.52
N TYR A 46 -18.99 -21.18 5.69
CA TYR A 46 -18.67 -22.60 5.43
C TYR A 46 -17.97 -22.84 4.09
N THR A 47 -18.05 -21.86 3.20
CA THR A 47 -17.41 -21.91 1.89
C THR A 47 -16.07 -21.17 1.98
N PRO A 48 -14.96 -21.76 1.51
CA PRO A 48 -13.71 -21.03 1.39
C PRO A 48 -13.84 -19.86 0.41
N TRP A 49 -13.14 -18.76 0.68
CA TRP A 49 -13.05 -17.64 -0.25
C TRP A 49 -12.33 -18.09 -1.52
N ARG A 50 -12.80 -17.63 -2.69
CA ARG A 50 -12.17 -18.00 -3.97
C ARG A 50 -11.03 -17.02 -4.27
N PRO A 51 -9.77 -17.49 -4.34
CA PRO A 51 -8.65 -16.63 -4.68
C PRO A 51 -8.50 -16.47 -6.19
N THR A 52 -8.17 -15.26 -6.63
CA THR A 52 -7.69 -14.96 -7.98
C THR A 52 -6.38 -14.19 -7.88
N VAL A 53 -5.32 -14.66 -8.53
CA VAL A 53 -4.06 -13.91 -8.60
C VAL A 53 -4.26 -12.71 -9.52
N ILE A 54 -4.02 -11.50 -8.99
CA ILE A 54 -4.21 -10.25 -9.71
C ILE A 54 -2.90 -9.50 -10.01
N ALA A 55 -1.83 -9.81 -9.29
CA ALA A 55 -0.47 -9.41 -9.64
C ALA A 55 0.57 -10.33 -8.99
N HIS A 56 1.75 -10.40 -9.59
CA HIS A 56 2.94 -11.01 -8.99
C HIS A 56 3.94 -9.91 -8.60
N GLY A 57 4.58 -10.03 -7.44
CA GLY A 57 5.67 -9.17 -6.99
C GLY A 57 5.37 -8.22 -5.81
N PRO A 58 4.17 -7.62 -5.63
CA PRO A 58 3.86 -6.85 -4.42
C PRO A 58 4.04 -7.66 -3.16
N ASP A 59 4.70 -7.13 -2.11
CA ASP A 59 5.24 -7.96 -1.03
C ASP A 59 4.71 -7.69 0.40
N ILE A 60 4.56 -6.43 0.82
CA ILE A 60 4.28 -6.12 2.24
C ILE A 60 2.86 -5.63 2.48
N PHE A 61 2.43 -4.59 1.79
CA PHE A 61 1.17 -3.94 2.13
C PHE A 61 0.44 -3.42 0.89
N VAL A 62 -0.89 -3.50 0.92
CA VAL A 62 -1.77 -3.01 -0.13
C VAL A 62 -2.99 -2.34 0.48
N ILE A 63 -3.37 -1.20 -0.07
CA ILE A 63 -4.59 -0.47 0.31
C ILE A 63 -5.44 -0.14 -0.92
N GLY A 64 -6.76 -0.21 -0.76
CA GLY A 64 -7.71 0.24 -1.77
C GLY A 64 -7.90 1.76 -1.75
N ALA A 65 -8.06 2.37 -2.92
CA ALA A 65 -8.27 3.79 -3.07
C ALA A 65 -9.19 4.09 -4.26
N VAL A 66 -9.83 5.26 -4.25
CA VAL A 66 -10.52 5.81 -5.42
C VAL A 66 -9.75 7.05 -5.87
N LEU A 67 -9.06 6.97 -7.00
CA LEU A 67 -8.25 8.07 -7.53
C LEU A 67 -8.82 8.61 -8.84
N ASN A 68 -8.55 9.88 -9.12
CA ASN A 68 -9.10 10.59 -10.27
C ASN A 68 -8.32 10.33 -11.57
N THR A 69 -9.08 10.29 -12.67
CA THR A 69 -8.57 10.36 -14.03
C THR A 69 -9.31 11.46 -14.79
N THR A 70 -8.87 11.81 -16.00
CA THR A 70 -9.64 12.71 -16.87
C THR A 70 -11.00 12.14 -17.28
N GLU A 71 -11.22 10.84 -17.12
CA GLU A 71 -12.46 10.12 -17.43
C GLU A 71 -13.28 9.77 -16.18
N GLY A 72 -12.97 10.41 -15.05
CA GLY A 72 -13.60 10.18 -13.76
C GLY A 72 -12.82 9.24 -12.84
N PRO A 73 -13.33 9.00 -11.63
CA PRO A 73 -12.66 8.17 -10.63
C PRO A 73 -12.50 6.72 -11.09
N ARG A 74 -11.49 6.04 -10.56
CA ARG A 74 -11.26 4.60 -10.72
C ARG A 74 -10.91 3.97 -9.38
N ASP A 75 -11.40 2.75 -9.16
CA ASP A 75 -10.91 1.91 -8.07
C ASP A 75 -9.46 1.51 -8.36
N CYS A 76 -8.61 1.70 -7.36
CA CYS A 76 -7.18 1.49 -7.42
C CYS A 76 -6.73 0.66 -6.22
N LEU A 77 -5.61 -0.03 -6.39
CA LEU A 77 -4.84 -0.62 -5.31
C LEU A 77 -3.46 0.03 -5.29
N ILE A 78 -2.99 0.41 -4.12
CA ILE A 78 -1.66 0.99 -3.92
C ILE A 78 -0.86 0.02 -3.08
N ALA A 79 0.24 -0.47 -3.63
CA ALA A 79 1.11 -1.43 -2.99
C ALA A 79 2.39 -0.75 -2.50
N ALA A 80 2.63 -0.84 -1.20
CA ALA A 80 3.93 -0.58 -0.59
C ALA A 80 4.77 -1.86 -0.69
N GLN A 81 5.89 -1.76 -1.41
CA GLN A 81 6.77 -2.90 -1.65
C GLN A 81 8.13 -2.68 -0.98
N PHE A 82 8.35 -3.39 0.11
CA PHE A 82 9.52 -3.23 0.96
C PHE A 82 10.76 -3.85 0.33
N PHE A 83 10.69 -5.09 -0.14
CA PHE A 83 11.86 -5.82 -0.63
C PHE A 83 12.24 -5.42 -2.05
N THR A 84 11.25 -5.01 -2.86
CA THR A 84 11.51 -4.45 -4.21
C THR A 84 11.75 -2.94 -4.20
N SER A 85 11.54 -2.28 -3.06
CA SER A 85 11.72 -0.83 -2.87
C SER A 85 10.90 0.00 -3.86
N SER A 86 9.60 -0.30 -3.96
CA SER A 86 8.70 0.32 -4.93
C SER A 86 7.36 0.68 -4.30
N LEU A 87 6.85 1.86 -4.62
CA LEU A 87 5.45 2.25 -4.45
C LEU A 87 4.77 2.11 -5.82
N THR A 88 3.77 1.23 -5.93
CA THR A 88 3.15 0.91 -7.22
C THR A 88 1.63 1.01 -7.12
N ILE A 89 1.00 1.57 -8.16
CA ILE A 89 -0.44 1.61 -8.31
C ILE A 89 -0.91 0.58 -9.32
N TYR A 90 -2.04 -0.05 -9.02
CA TYR A 90 -2.77 -0.98 -9.88
C TYR A 90 -4.20 -0.48 -10.07
N TRP A 91 -4.78 -0.68 -11.24
CA TRP A 91 -6.16 -0.31 -11.54
C TRP A 91 -6.73 -1.17 -12.66
N VAL A 92 -8.05 -1.15 -12.81
CA VAL A 92 -8.75 -1.69 -13.99
C VAL A 92 -9.25 -0.53 -14.83
N ASP A 93 -8.97 -0.53 -16.14
CA ASP A 93 -9.35 0.55 -17.04
C ASP A 93 -10.82 0.45 -17.51
N THR A 94 -11.73 0.30 -16.55
CA THR A 94 -13.19 0.26 -16.72
C THR A 94 -13.86 1.08 -15.63
N LYS A 95 -15.06 1.62 -15.91
CA LYS A 95 -15.81 2.42 -14.90
C LYS A 95 -16.25 1.61 -13.68
N ILE A 96 -16.50 0.32 -13.87
CA ILE A 96 -16.76 -0.65 -12.80
C ILE A 96 -15.61 -1.63 -12.90
N ALA A 97 -14.76 -1.69 -11.87
CA ALA A 97 -13.59 -2.54 -11.88
C ALA A 97 -14.01 -4.03 -11.80
N ASN A 98 -13.48 -4.85 -12.70
CA ASN A 98 -13.52 -6.30 -12.55
C ASN A 98 -12.10 -6.80 -12.27
N TRP A 99 -11.77 -6.94 -11.00
CA TRP A 99 -10.45 -7.39 -10.55
C TRP A 99 -10.19 -8.89 -10.81
N THR A 100 -11.23 -9.67 -11.16
CA THR A 100 -11.06 -11.10 -11.45
C THR A 100 -10.55 -11.39 -12.86
N ASP A 101 -10.59 -10.41 -13.77
CA ASP A 101 -9.97 -10.52 -15.09
C ASP A 101 -8.57 -9.86 -15.07
N ALA A 102 -7.57 -10.65 -14.70
CA ALA A 102 -6.18 -10.19 -14.59
C ALA A 102 -5.64 -9.54 -15.89
N SER A 103 -6.20 -9.87 -17.06
CA SER A 103 -5.79 -9.26 -18.34
C SER A 103 -6.16 -7.77 -18.46
N LYS A 104 -7.10 -7.30 -17.64
CA LYS A 104 -7.55 -5.91 -17.60
C LYS A 104 -6.81 -5.06 -16.59
N ILE A 105 -6.04 -5.69 -15.71
CA ILE A 105 -5.31 -5.00 -14.67
C ILE A 105 -4.11 -4.31 -15.29
N LYS A 106 -4.01 -3.02 -15.01
CA LYS A 106 -2.89 -2.16 -15.37
C LYS A 106 -2.14 -1.78 -14.11
N SER A 107 -0.87 -1.47 -14.26
CA SER A 107 -0.06 -0.97 -13.16
C SER A 107 1.00 0.00 -13.65
N ARG A 108 1.51 0.82 -12.72
CA ARG A 108 2.73 1.59 -12.92
C ARG A 108 3.39 1.90 -11.59
N VAL A 109 4.71 2.09 -11.65
CA VAL A 109 5.49 2.55 -10.50
C VAL A 109 5.18 4.04 -10.26
N ILE A 110 4.85 4.37 -9.01
CA ILE A 110 4.76 5.75 -8.52
C ILE A 110 6.17 6.24 -8.17
N ASP A 111 6.91 5.46 -7.39
CA ASP A 111 8.29 5.78 -6.98
C ASP A 111 9.06 4.50 -6.62
N ASN A 112 10.24 4.29 -7.22
CA ASN A 112 11.17 3.20 -6.90
C ASN A 112 12.52 3.71 -6.35
N SER A 113 12.57 4.99 -5.98
CA SER A 113 13.73 5.67 -5.38
C SER A 113 13.56 5.92 -3.87
N ILE A 114 12.34 5.73 -3.35
CA ILE A 114 11.97 5.95 -1.95
C ILE A 114 12.61 4.93 -0.98
N GLY A 115 13.15 3.82 -1.45
CA GLY A 115 13.72 2.76 -0.62
C GLY A 115 12.64 1.78 -0.14
N ASN A 116 12.85 1.14 1.02
CA ASN A 116 11.99 0.08 1.52
C ASN A 116 10.63 0.63 1.99
N VAL A 117 9.64 0.67 1.09
CA VAL A 117 8.30 1.19 1.38
C VAL A 117 7.60 0.26 2.36
N PHE A 118 7.19 0.78 3.51
CA PHE A 118 6.64 0.00 4.61
C PHE A 118 5.13 0.14 4.75
N ASP A 119 4.64 1.37 4.66
CA ASP A 119 3.22 1.67 4.83
C ASP A 119 2.77 2.77 3.84
N VAL A 120 1.49 2.74 3.50
CA VAL A 120 0.83 3.78 2.71
C VAL A 120 -0.59 4.01 3.21
N THR A 121 -0.91 5.27 3.52
CA THR A 121 -2.27 5.71 3.81
C THR A 121 -2.74 6.68 2.74
N VAL A 122 -4.04 6.64 2.42
CA VAL A 122 -4.67 7.50 1.41
C VAL A 122 -5.62 8.46 2.10
N THR A 123 -5.34 9.77 2.01
CA THR A 123 -6.17 10.83 2.59
C THR A 123 -5.83 12.16 1.94
N ASP A 124 -6.75 13.11 1.92
CA ASP A 124 -6.42 14.51 1.62
C ASP A 124 -5.56 15.08 2.77
N LEU A 125 -4.28 15.37 2.51
CA LEU A 125 -3.32 15.87 3.51
C LEU A 125 -3.19 17.39 3.46
N ASN A 126 -3.43 18.00 2.31
CA ASN A 126 -3.23 19.44 2.08
C ASN A 126 -4.54 20.24 1.99
N ASN A 127 -5.68 19.57 2.17
CA ASN A 127 -7.04 20.12 2.13
C ASN A 127 -7.38 20.75 0.76
N ASP A 128 -6.90 20.15 -0.34
CA ASP A 128 -7.24 20.54 -1.72
C ASP A 128 -8.48 19.81 -2.28
N GLY A 129 -9.05 18.89 -1.50
CA GLY A 129 -10.21 18.08 -1.87
C GLY A 129 -9.86 16.83 -2.69
N LYS A 130 -8.58 16.50 -2.88
CA LYS A 130 -8.11 15.29 -3.54
C LYS A 130 -7.35 14.40 -2.55
N PRO A 131 -7.39 13.07 -2.72
CA PRO A 131 -6.56 12.20 -1.91
C PRO A 131 -5.08 12.40 -2.24
N ASP A 132 -4.25 12.46 -1.21
CA ASP A 132 -2.79 12.33 -1.24
C ASP A 132 -2.38 10.93 -0.72
N LEU A 133 -1.10 10.58 -0.89
CA LEU A 133 -0.52 9.38 -0.27
C LEU A 133 0.45 9.77 0.84
N LEU A 134 0.22 9.29 2.06
CA LEU A 134 1.16 9.36 3.16
C LEU A 134 1.95 8.06 3.22
N VAL A 135 3.28 8.11 3.03
CA VAL A 135 4.10 6.93 2.78
C VAL A 135 5.32 6.93 3.68
N THR A 136 5.62 5.79 4.30
CA THR A 136 6.86 5.60 5.07
C THR A 136 7.82 4.68 4.34
N ASN A 137 9.10 5.04 4.38
CA ASN A 137 10.17 4.10 4.08
C ASN A 137 10.88 3.71 5.39
N ASN A 138 10.92 2.42 5.68
CA ASN A 138 11.47 1.90 6.92
C ASN A 138 12.90 1.41 6.70
N GLY A 139 13.82 1.75 7.60
CA GLY A 139 15.18 1.24 7.55
C GLY A 139 16.07 1.83 8.64
N GLU A 140 17.38 1.72 8.48
CA GLU A 140 18.36 2.29 9.42
C GLU A 140 18.28 3.82 9.49
N ILE A 141 17.86 4.46 8.39
CA ILE A 141 17.54 5.89 8.31
C ILE A 141 16.28 6.04 7.44
N GLY A 142 15.11 5.89 8.04
CA GLY A 142 13.84 6.04 7.34
C GLY A 142 13.28 7.46 7.40
N SER A 143 12.18 7.63 6.69
CA SER A 143 11.52 8.91 6.42
C SER A 143 10.02 8.73 6.22
N LEU A 144 9.32 9.86 6.34
CA LEU A 144 7.90 10.04 6.06
C LEU A 144 7.76 11.01 4.89
N TYR A 145 7.00 10.59 3.88
CA TYR A 145 6.74 11.37 2.67
C TYR A 145 5.24 11.56 2.44
N ALA A 146 4.88 12.65 1.79
CA ALA A 146 3.57 12.84 1.17
C ALA A 146 3.72 12.86 -0.36
N TYR A 147 2.77 12.27 -1.07
CA TYR A 147 2.69 12.34 -2.53
C TYR A 147 1.38 12.99 -2.94
N GLU A 148 1.45 14.13 -3.63
CA GLU A 148 0.29 14.74 -4.27
C GLU A 148 -0.14 13.87 -5.45
N VAL A 149 -1.39 13.43 -5.46
CA VAL A 149 -1.93 12.63 -6.57
C VAL A 149 -2.25 13.56 -7.75
N PRO A 150 -1.71 13.30 -8.96
CA PRO A 150 -2.01 14.13 -10.12
C PRO A 150 -3.48 13.99 -10.54
N THR A 151 -3.98 14.94 -11.30
CA THR A 151 -5.35 14.92 -11.84
C THR A 151 -5.68 13.64 -12.61
N ASP A 152 -4.68 13.04 -13.26
CA ASP A 152 -4.78 11.70 -13.83
C ASP A 152 -3.61 10.83 -13.36
N PHE A 153 -3.88 9.92 -12.43
CA PHE A 153 -2.86 9.03 -11.87
C PHE A 153 -2.24 8.10 -12.92
N ARG A 154 -2.88 7.87 -14.06
CA ARG A 154 -2.39 6.95 -15.10
C ARG A 154 -1.15 7.52 -15.79
N SER A 155 -1.09 8.84 -15.95
CA SER A 155 -0.04 9.52 -16.72
C SER A 155 0.69 10.63 -15.99
N GLY A 156 0.05 11.34 -15.06
CA GLY A 156 0.66 12.49 -14.38
C GLY A 156 1.72 12.09 -13.35
N ASP A 157 2.52 13.04 -12.90
CA ASP A 157 3.56 12.79 -11.89
C ASP A 157 3.00 12.93 -10.48
N PHE A 158 3.35 11.97 -9.60
CA PHE A 158 3.05 12.08 -8.18
C PHE A 158 4.13 12.94 -7.54
N LYS A 159 3.76 14.14 -7.09
CA LYS A 159 4.74 15.08 -6.56
C LYS A 159 5.08 14.72 -5.12
N ARG A 160 6.34 14.34 -4.88
CA ARG A 160 6.84 13.91 -3.57
C ARG A 160 7.25 15.09 -2.70
N HIS A 161 6.84 15.03 -1.44
CA HIS A 161 7.20 15.95 -0.36
C HIS A 161 7.83 15.18 0.79
N SER A 162 8.98 15.65 1.27
CA SER A 162 9.59 15.12 2.50
C SER A 162 8.94 15.80 3.70
N ILE A 163 8.25 15.03 4.53
CA ILE A 163 7.60 15.54 5.76
C ILE A 163 8.61 15.50 6.91
N ALA A 164 9.21 14.33 7.15
CA ALA A 164 10.21 14.13 8.18
C ALA A 164 11.20 13.05 7.77
N THR A 165 12.45 13.17 8.20
CA THR A 165 13.54 12.25 7.84
C THR A 165 14.39 11.94 9.06
N GLY A 166 15.15 10.85 9.00
CA GLY A 166 16.17 10.55 10.00
C GLY A 166 15.66 9.70 11.16
N PHE A 167 14.54 9.01 10.98
CA PHE A 167 14.08 8.01 11.94
C PHE A 167 15.05 6.83 11.95
N LYS A 168 15.44 6.39 13.15
CA LYS A 168 16.40 5.31 13.32
C LYS A 168 15.89 4.32 14.37
N PRO A 169 16.12 3.02 14.18
CA PRO A 169 15.82 2.04 15.21
C PRO A 169 16.69 2.27 16.45
N GLY A 170 16.20 1.87 17.63
CA GLY A 170 16.97 1.97 18.88
C GLY A 170 18.24 1.11 18.88
N LYS A 171 18.27 0.07 18.04
CA LYS A 171 19.44 -0.75 17.73
C LYS A 171 19.47 -1.04 16.23
N SER A 172 20.63 -0.83 15.61
CA SER A 172 20.89 -1.24 14.23
C SER A 172 21.00 -2.76 14.10
N GLY A 173 20.71 -3.29 12.92
CA GLY A 173 20.89 -4.70 12.60
C GLY A 173 19.88 -5.26 11.61
N THR A 174 20.09 -6.51 11.21
CA THR A 174 19.18 -7.20 10.28
C THR A 174 17.77 -7.29 10.86
N GLY A 175 16.79 -6.84 10.07
CA GLY A 175 15.39 -6.80 10.49
C GLY A 175 15.08 -5.68 11.47
N LYS A 176 15.92 -4.64 11.53
CA LYS A 176 15.69 -3.42 12.29
C LYS A 176 15.42 -2.24 11.39
N GLY A 177 14.36 -1.48 11.69
CA GLY A 177 14.09 -0.26 10.97
C GLY A 177 13.06 0.66 11.62
N ALA A 178 13.11 1.91 11.20
CA ALA A 178 12.16 2.95 11.56
C ALA A 178 11.96 3.89 10.35
N PRO A 179 10.83 4.62 10.26
CA PRO A 179 9.65 4.52 11.11
C PRO A 179 8.71 3.40 10.64
N GLY A 180 7.64 3.16 11.39
CA GLY A 180 6.56 2.22 11.05
C GLY A 180 5.41 2.89 10.28
N ALA A 181 4.18 2.52 10.61
CA ALA A 181 2.97 3.05 9.98
C ALA A 181 2.65 4.49 10.39
N ALA A 182 2.00 5.23 9.50
CA ALA A 182 1.59 6.62 9.70
C ALA A 182 0.06 6.76 9.57
N MET A 183 -0.58 7.48 10.51
CA MET A 183 -2.04 7.62 10.58
C MET A 183 -2.46 9.10 10.58
N PRO A 184 -3.34 9.56 9.67
CA PRO A 184 -3.96 10.89 9.64
C PRO A 184 -5.26 10.94 10.50
N PRO A 185 -5.91 12.11 10.77
CA PRO A 185 -5.66 13.47 10.26
C PRO A 185 -4.61 14.30 11.03
N SER A 186 -4.25 13.89 12.25
CA SER A 186 -3.01 14.33 12.89
C SER A 186 -1.98 13.25 12.63
N ILE A 187 -0.81 13.58 12.06
CA ILE A 187 0.17 12.57 11.65
C ILE A 187 0.75 11.91 12.90
N LEU A 188 0.13 10.80 13.31
CA LEU A 188 0.64 9.89 14.31
C LEU A 188 1.51 8.87 13.59
N LEU A 189 2.78 8.81 13.96
CA LEU A 189 3.75 7.94 13.32
C LEU A 189 4.35 6.97 14.34
N SER A 190 4.21 5.68 14.07
CA SER A 190 4.89 4.64 14.85
C SER A 190 6.39 4.70 14.59
N GLY A 191 7.21 4.63 15.64
CA GLY A 191 8.67 4.53 15.51
C GLY A 191 9.16 3.13 15.16
N ASP A 192 8.27 2.12 15.18
CA ASP A 192 8.63 0.70 14.99
C ASP A 192 9.77 0.27 15.94
N ASP A 193 10.95 -0.12 15.41
CA ASP A 193 12.10 -0.50 16.25
C ASP A 193 12.78 0.67 16.98
N ASP A 194 12.36 1.92 16.76
CA ASP A 194 12.77 3.06 17.59
C ASP A 194 12.09 3.03 18.98
N GLY A 195 10.98 2.30 19.14
CA GLY A 195 10.25 2.22 20.40
C GLY A 195 9.60 3.54 20.85
N LYS A 196 9.43 4.49 19.92
CA LYS A 196 8.73 5.77 20.14
C LYS A 196 7.45 5.86 19.33
N ALA A 197 6.62 6.83 19.65
CA ALA A 197 5.56 7.32 18.79
C ALA A 197 5.77 8.82 18.58
N TYR A 198 5.45 9.29 17.39
CA TYR A 198 5.61 10.68 16.98
C TYR A 198 4.25 11.29 16.68
N TYR A 199 4.10 12.55 17.03
CA TYR A 199 3.00 13.40 16.63
C TYR A 199 3.61 14.55 15.83
N LEU A 200 3.31 14.60 14.53
CA LEU A 200 3.85 15.60 13.60
C LEU A 200 2.73 16.59 13.28
N GLU A 201 2.97 17.87 13.60
CA GLU A 201 2.13 19.04 13.24
C GLU A 201 2.64 19.71 11.96
#